data_AF-A0A4Y8ZV53-F1
#
_entry.id   AF-A0A4Y8ZV53-F1
#
_cell.length_a   1.000
_cell.length_b   1.000
_cell.length_c   1.000
_cell.angle_alpha   90.00
_cell.angle_beta   90.00
_cell.angle_gamma   90.00
#
_symmetry.space_group_name_H-M   'P 1'
#
loop_
_entity.id
_entity.type
_entity.pdbx_description
1 polymer ?
#
loop_
_entity_poly.entity_id
_entity_poly.type
_entity_poly.pdbx_seq_one_letter_code
_entity_poly.pdbx_strand_id
1 'polypeptide(L)' 'MPIDPDAPKDQAGGASPEDEIEYFQARAEQELELAQKANAPEVVAAHFEMASEYLERVAALQRAIDDDHSQHS' A
#
# COMPACT_ATOMS: atom_id res chain seq x y z
N MET A 1 -2.20 21.51 -12.53
CA MET A 1 -2.07 20.34 -11.64
C MET A 1 -1.10 19.39 -12.32
N PRO A 2 0.14 19.22 -11.84
CA PRO A 2 1.03 18.23 -12.42
C PRO A 2 0.61 16.84 -11.94
N ILE A 3 0.34 16.02 -12.94
CA ILE A 3 0.13 14.57 -12.95
C ILE A 3 1.20 13.92 -12.06
N ASP A 4 0.80 13.16 -11.03
CA ASP A 4 1.74 12.35 -10.25
C ASP A 4 2.48 11.38 -11.20
N PRO A 5 3.82 11.44 -11.29
CA PRO A 5 4.59 10.63 -12.23
C PRO A 5 4.75 9.15 -11.82
N ASP A 6 4.05 8.71 -10.78
CA ASP A 6 4.09 7.33 -10.27
C ASP A 6 2.76 6.59 -10.50
N ALA A 7 2.13 6.87 -11.64
CA ALA A 7 1.24 5.87 -12.22
C ALA A 7 2.11 4.66 -12.62
N PRO A 8 1.78 3.44 -12.16
CA PRO A 8 2.54 2.25 -12.54
C PRO A 8 2.62 2.18 -14.06
N LYS A 9 3.87 2.13 -14.53
CA LYS A 9 4.20 2.06 -15.94
C LYS A 9 3.60 0.77 -16.48
N ASP A 10 2.71 0.93 -17.45
CA ASP A 10 2.21 -0.12 -18.32
C ASP A 10 1.33 -1.24 -17.71
N GLN A 11 0.05 -1.15 -18.08
CA GLN A 11 -0.71 -2.23 -18.72
C GLN A 11 -1.28 -3.38 -17.86
N ALA A 12 -2.62 -3.41 -17.83
CA ALA A 12 -3.48 -4.58 -17.95
C ALA A 12 -2.80 -5.96 -18.10
N GLY A 13 -2.53 -6.59 -16.97
CA GLY A 13 -2.08 -7.97 -16.80
C GLY A 13 -1.75 -8.15 -15.32
N GLY A 14 -2.36 -9.11 -14.63
CA GLY A 14 -2.38 -9.17 -13.15
C GLY A 14 -1.02 -8.87 -12.51
N ALA A 15 -0.96 -7.80 -11.72
CA ALA A 15 0.19 -7.50 -10.89
C ALA A 15 0.49 -8.71 -9.99
N SER A 16 1.77 -9.05 -9.81
CA SER A 16 2.08 -10.13 -8.89
C SER A 16 1.70 -9.70 -7.46
N PRO A 17 1.38 -10.65 -6.56
CA PRO A 17 1.14 -10.33 -5.16
C PRO A 17 2.29 -9.53 -4.51
N GLU A 18 3.52 -9.73 -4.99
CA GLU A 18 4.73 -9.00 -4.55
C GLU A 18 4.70 -7.53 -5.01
N ASP A 19 4.32 -7.27 -6.27
CA ASP A 19 4.15 -5.90 -6.80
C ASP A 19 3.02 -5.16 -6.07
N GLU A 20 1.93 -5.87 -5.74
CA GLU A 20 0.82 -5.31 -4.96
C GLU A 20 1.26 -4.95 -3.53
N ILE A 21 2.09 -5.79 -2.90
CA ILE A 21 2.68 -5.49 -1.59
C ILE A 21 3.53 -4.22 -1.65
N GLU A 22 4.44 -4.12 -2.63
CA GLU A 22 5.30 -2.94 -2.76
C GLU A 22 4.47 -1.66 -2.97
N TYR A 23 3.44 -1.74 -3.81
CA TYR A 23 2.52 -0.62 -4.04
C TYR A 23 1.80 -0.18 -2.76
N PHE A 24 1.16 -1.12 -2.04
CA PHE A 24 0.40 -0.78 -0.84
C PHE A 24 1.32 -0.33 0.30
N GLN A 25 2.52 -0.90 0.41
CA GLN A 25 3.51 -0.46 1.39
C GLN A 25 3.97 0.98 1.11
N ALA A 26 4.34 1.30 -0.14
CA ALA A 26 4.74 2.66 -0.52
C ALA A 26 3.62 3.68 -0.27
N ARG A 27 2.37 3.30 -0.53
CA ARG A 27 1.19 4.14 -0.23
C ARG A 27 1.00 4.34 1.27
N ALA A 28 1.11 3.28 2.08
CA ALA A 28 1.01 3.41 3.54
C ALA A 28 2.08 4.37 4.08
N GLU A 29 3.32 4.26 3.62
CA GLU A 29 4.42 5.13 4.03
C GLU A 29 4.17 6.60 3.65
N GLN A 30 3.65 6.85 2.45
CA GLN A 30 3.28 8.19 1.99
C GLN A 30 2.18 8.80 2.88
N GLU A 31 1.13 8.05 3.21
CA GLU A 31 0.06 8.53 4.07
C GLU A 31 0.58 8.85 5.49
N LEU A 32 1.49 8.03 6.03
CA LEU A 32 2.13 8.32 7.32
C LEU A 32 3.01 9.57 7.28
N GLU A 33 3.69 9.83 6.16
CA GLU A 33 4.45 11.07 5.97
C GLU A 33 3.52 12.30 5.90
N LEU A 34 2.38 12.17 5.22
CA LEU A 34 1.36 13.23 5.16
C LEU A 34 0.73 13.49 6.53
N ALA A 35 0.42 12.42 7.29
CA ALA A 35 -0.08 12.52 8.66
C ALA A 35 0.88 13.33 9.55
N GLN A 36 2.20 13.09 9.44
CA GLN A 36 3.21 13.83 10.21
C GLN A 36 3.31 15.30 9.82
N LYS A 37 2.99 15.66 8.58
CA LYS A 37 3.01 17.04 8.07
C LYS A 37 1.69 17.78 8.32
N ALA A 38 0.61 17.06 8.63
CA ALA A 38 -0.70 17.65 8.86
C ALA A 38 -0.79 18.33 10.24
N ASN A 39 -1.41 19.51 10.28
CA ASN A 39 -1.61 20.29 11.51
C ASN A 39 -3.01 20.11 12.12
N ALA A 40 -3.94 19.52 11.36
CA ALA A 40 -5.33 19.34 11.75
C ALA A 40 -5.54 17.89 12.25
N PRO A 41 -5.98 17.67 13.51
CA PRO A 41 -6.13 16.34 14.08
C PRO A 41 -7.02 15.40 13.25
N GLU A 42 -8.07 15.93 12.64
CA GLU A 42 -8.98 15.20 11.76
C GLU A 42 -8.29 14.71 10.47
N VAL A 43 -7.35 15.49 9.94
CA VAL A 43 -6.58 15.13 8.74
C VAL A 43 -5.51 14.10 9.09
N VAL A 44 -4.85 14.26 10.24
CA VAL A 44 -3.91 13.27 10.79
C VAL A 44 -4.61 11.92 10.94
N ALA A 45 -5.80 11.89 11.54
CA ALA A 45 -6.58 10.67 11.73
C ALA A 45 -6.96 10.00 10.40
N ALA A 46 -7.40 10.78 9.40
CA ALA A 46 -7.74 10.25 8.08
C ALA A 46 -6.54 9.59 7.38
N HIS A 47 -5.36 10.22 7.41
CA HIS A 47 -4.15 9.63 6.86
C HIS A 47 -3.73 8.34 7.60
N PHE A 48 -3.88 8.29 8.93
CA PHE A 48 -3.62 7.07 9.69
C PHE A 48 -4.61 5.94 9.36
N GLU A 49 -5.88 6.26 9.14
CA GLU A 49 -6.89 5.27 8.73
C GLU A 49 -6.52 4.67 7.37
N MET A 50 -6.21 5.52 6.38
CA MET A 50 -5.77 5.06 5.05
C MET A 50 -4.48 4.23 5.11
N ALA A 51 -3.48 4.66 5.88
CA ALA A 51 -2.25 3.89 6.07
C ALA A 51 -2.54 2.51 6.68
N SER A 52 -3.47 2.45 7.64
CA SER A 52 -3.86 1.20 8.29
C SER A 52 -4.52 0.25 7.31
N GLU A 53 -5.45 0.72 6.48
CA GLU A 53 -6.10 -0.08 5.44
C GLU A 53 -5.10 -0.65 4.43
N TYR A 54 -4.10 0.13 4.02
CA TYR A 54 -3.05 -0.34 3.12
C TYR A 54 -2.18 -1.41 3.78
N LEU A 55 -1.78 -1.23 5.04
CA LEU A 55 -1.00 -2.22 5.78
C LEU A 55 -1.75 -3.52 6.03
N GLU A 56 -3.06 -3.46 6.29
CA GLU A 56 -3.90 -4.66 6.39
C GLU A 56 -3.90 -5.45 5.08
N ARG A 57 -3.89 -4.76 3.94
CA ARG A 57 -3.83 -5.37 2.62
C ARG A 57 -2.49 -6.02 2.33
N VAL A 58 -1.39 -5.36 2.70
CA VAL A 58 -0.03 -5.92 2.66
C VAL A 58 0.04 -7.21 3.49
N ALA A 59 -0.45 -7.19 4.73
CA ALA A 59 -0.45 -8.37 5.60
C ALA A 59 -1.28 -9.53 5.03
N ALA A 60 -2.42 -9.23 4.40
CA ALA A 60 -3.26 -10.24 3.76
C ALA A 60 -2.55 -10.87 2.54
N LEU A 61 -1.87 -10.07 1.72
CA LEU A 61 -1.11 -10.53 0.56
C LEU A 61 0.10 -11.38 0.98
N GLN A 62 0.88 -10.92 1.97
CA GLN A 62 2.01 -11.68 2.50
C GLN A 62 1.58 -13.04 3.03
N ARG A 63 0.48 -13.08 3.78
CA ARG A 63 -0.07 -14.35 4.27
C ARG A 63 -0.46 -15.28 3.12
N ALA A 64 -1.08 -14.75 2.07
CA ALA A 64 -1.46 -15.56 0.91
C ALA A 64 -0.24 -16.12 0.16
N ILE A 65 0.84 -15.34 0.06
CA ILE A 65 2.12 -15.78 -0.52
C ILE A 65 2.76 -16.88 0.33
N ASP A 66 2.86 -16.66 1.65
CA ASP A 66 3.43 -17.64 2.59
C ASP A 66 2.66 -18.97 2.56
N ASP A 67 1.33 -18.91 2.52
CA ASP A 67 0.47 -20.08 2.40
C ASP A 67 0.71 -20.82 1.07
N ASP A 68 0.85 -20.13 -0.07
CA ASP A 68 1.12 -20.75 -1.38
C ASP A 68 2.50 -21.43 -1.42
N HIS A 69 3.54 -20.78 -0.88
CA HIS A 69 4.89 -21.37 -0.77
C HIS A 69 4.91 -22.62 0.12
N SER A 70 4.07 -22.68 1.16
CA SER A 70 3.96 -23.85 2.04
C SER A 70 3.22 -25.03 1.40
N GLN A 71 2.38 -24.81 0.38
CA GLN A 71 1.64 -25.89 -0.31
C GLN A 71 2.46 -26.57 -1.42
N HIS A 72 3.57 -25.96 -1.85
CA HIS A 72 4.45 -26.48 -2.91
C HIS A 72 5.70 -27.24 -2.42
N SER A 73 5.79 -27.54 -1.12
CA SER A 73 6.90 -28.30 -0.49
C SER A 73 6.49 -29.73 -0.12
#